data_AF-A0A9E3N3Q5-F1
#
_entry.id   AF-A0A9E3N3Q5-F1
#
_cell.length_a   1.000
_cell.length_b   1.000
_cell.length_c   1.000
_cell.angle_alpha   90.00
_cell.angle_beta   90.00
_cell.angle_gamma   90.00
#
_symmetry.space_group_name_H-M   'P 1'
#
loop_
_entity.id
_entity.type
_entity.pdbx_description
1 polymer ?
#
loop_
_entity_poly.entity_id
_entity_poly.type
_entity_poly.pdbx_seq_one_letter_code
_entity_poly.pdbx_strand_id
1 'polypeptide(L)'
;MIELQPPMETIAPGDLYEDCAYHPCLCIAVDGMEITGISLIDGSWPRGCDLGACGVRKLTVAEAWQWKRSGPPDVNLPPENRWWR
;
A
#
# COMPACT_ATOMS: atom_id res chain seq x y z
N MET A 1 15.64 -6.93 -29.20
CA MET A 1 15.10 -5.69 -28.63
C MET A 1 14.67 -6.03 -27.22
N ILE A 2 15.34 -5.49 -26.21
CA ILE A 2 14.97 -5.71 -24.82
C ILE A 2 13.92 -4.64 -24.51
N GLU A 3 12.68 -5.04 -24.28
CA GLU A 3 11.67 -4.14 -23.75
C GLU A 3 12.11 -3.77 -22.32
N LEU A 4 12.54 -2.53 -22.14
CA LEU A 4 12.74 -1.97 -20.81
C LEU A 4 11.34 -1.89 -20.18
N GLN A 5 11.07 -2.77 -19.23
CA GLN A 5 9.91 -2.59 -18.35
C GLN A 5 9.97 -1.16 -17.80
N PRO A 6 8.86 -0.41 -17.80
CA PRO A 6 8.84 0.92 -17.20
C PRO A 6 9.38 0.80 -15.77
N PRO A 7 10.21 1.76 -15.32
CA PRO A 7 10.75 1.71 -13.97
C PRO A 7 9.56 1.60 -13.01
N MET A 8 9.60 0.57 -12.17
CA MET A 8 8.65 0.39 -11.08
C MET A 8 8.58 1.73 -10.34
N GLU A 9 7.41 2.38 -10.34
CA GLU A 9 7.29 3.72 -9.76
C GLU A 9 7.80 3.68 -8.32
N THR A 10 8.93 4.34 -8.10
CA THR A 10 9.58 4.32 -6.79
C THR A 10 8.68 5.04 -5.80
N ILE A 11 8.35 4.38 -4.69
CA ILE A 11 7.59 4.97 -3.59
C ILE A 11 8.55 5.81 -2.74
N ALA A 12 8.11 7.00 -2.33
CA ALA A 12 8.86 7.92 -1.48
C ALA A 12 7.96 8.52 -0.38
N PRO A 13 8.52 9.16 0.66
CA PRO A 13 7.72 9.87 1.66
C PRO A 13 6.74 10.86 1.01
N GLY A 14 5.48 10.82 1.44
CA GLY A 14 4.38 11.59 0.84
C GLY A 14 3.52 10.81 -0.17
N ASP A 15 4.04 9.73 -0.75
CA ASP A 15 3.24 8.82 -1.58
C ASP A 15 2.26 7.98 -0.74
N LEU A 16 1.25 7.43 -1.41
CA LEU A 16 0.33 6.48 -0.83
C LEU A 16 0.66 5.07 -1.32
N TYR A 17 0.50 4.08 -0.43
CA TYR A 17 0.71 2.68 -0.77
C TYR A 17 -0.28 1.76 -0.07
N GLU A 18 -0.50 0.59 -0.62
CA GLU A 18 -1.17 -0.52 0.05
C GLU A 18 -0.13 -1.41 0.73
N ASP A 19 -0.34 -1.71 2.02
CA ASP A 19 0.49 -2.65 2.75
C ASP A 19 -0.02 -4.10 2.67
N CYS A 20 0.73 -5.05 3.23
CA CYS A 20 0.38 -6.48 3.19
C CYS A 20 -0.88 -6.87 3.98
N ALA A 21 -1.44 -5.95 4.78
CA ALA A 21 -2.73 -6.10 5.44
C ALA A 21 -3.86 -5.37 4.67
N TYR A 22 -3.58 -4.94 3.44
CA TYR A 22 -4.50 -4.24 2.54
C TYR A 22 -4.94 -2.87 3.06
N HIS A 23 -4.17 -2.24 3.95
CA HIS A 23 -4.47 -0.87 4.37
C HIS A 23 -3.87 0.11 3.33
N PRO A 24 -4.62 1.14 2.90
CA PRO A 24 -4.03 2.32 2.29
C PRO A 24 -3.26 3.10 3.37
N CYS A 25 -2.01 3.43 3.07
CA CYS A 25 -1.05 4.02 4.00
C CYS A 25 -0.39 5.26 3.38
N LEU A 26 -0.12 6.26 4.21
CA LEU A 26 0.78 7.37 3.86
C LEU A 26 2.22 6.94 4.13
N CYS A 27 3.08 6.94 3.12
CA CYS A 27 4.51 6.71 3.28
C CYS A 27 5.15 7.88 4.03
N ILE A 28 5.90 7.59 5.09
CA ILE A 28 6.63 8.59 5.87
C ILE A 28 8.15 8.40 5.81
N ALA A 29 8.63 7.20 5.47
CA ALA A 29 10.04 6.88 5.32
C ALA A 29 10.24 5.70 4.37
N VAL A 30 11.37 5.71 3.65
CA VAL A 30 11.88 4.58 2.86
C VAL A 30 13.37 4.45 3.15
N ASP A 31 13.81 3.26 3.57
CA ASP A 31 15.21 2.92 3.80
C ASP A 31 15.55 1.62 3.09
N GLY A 32 16.26 1.72 1.95
CA GLY A 32 16.51 0.58 1.08
C GLY A 32 15.22 -0.07 0.58
N MET A 33 14.97 -1.30 1.02
CA MET A 33 13.75 -2.08 0.67
C MET A 33 12.64 -1.95 1.72
N GLU A 34 12.89 -1.28 2.84
CA GLU A 34 11.90 -1.10 3.90
C GLU A 34 11.10 0.19 3.66
N ILE A 35 9.78 0.08 3.63
CA ILE A 35 8.86 1.20 3.64
C ILE A 35 8.14 1.29 4.98
N THR A 36 8.04 2.49 5.54
CA THR A 36 7.25 2.77 6.75
C THR A 36 6.18 3.80 6.45
N GLY A 37 4.97 3.55 6.95
CA GLY A 37 3.84 4.46 6.78
C GLY A 37 2.85 4.47 7.94
N ILE A 38 1.82 5.29 7.78
CA ILE A 38 0.69 5.44 8.70
C ILE A 38 -0.57 4.97 7.99
N SER A 39 -1.33 4.08 8.62
CA SER A 39 -2.60 3.59 8.09
C SER A 39 -3.62 4.73 7.97
N LEU A 40 -4.21 4.89 6.79
CA LEU A 40 -5.30 5.85 6.56
C LEU A 40 -6.66 5.35 7.07
N ILE A 41 -6.73 4.11 7.57
CA ILE A 41 -7.96 3.51 8.13
C ILE A 41 -8.15 3.94 9.58
N ASP A 42 -7.13 3.71 10.40
CA ASP A 42 -7.19 3.79 11.86
C ASP A 42 -6.02 4.58 12.48
N GLY A 43 -5.09 5.09 11.67
CA GLY A 43 -3.92 5.82 12.15
C GLY A 43 -2.83 4.94 12.76
N SER A 44 -2.94 3.59 12.67
CA SER A 44 -1.92 2.69 13.20
C SER A 44 -0.54 2.94 12.55
N TRP A 45 0.50 2.88 13.37
CA TRP A 45 1.90 3.11 13.00
C TRP A 45 2.83 2.32 13.95
N PRO A 46 3.96 1.76 13.46
CA PRO A 46 4.41 1.75 12.07
C PRO A 46 3.67 0.71 11.22
N ARG A 47 3.33 1.09 9.98
CA ARG A 47 2.93 0.17 8.91
C ARG A 47 4.16 -0.15 8.08
N GLY A 48 5.00 -1.07 8.56
CA GLY A 48 6.22 -1.49 7.87
C GLY A 48 5.94 -2.55 6.81
N CYS A 49 6.59 -2.45 5.64
CA CYS A 49 6.61 -3.51 4.62
C CYS A 49 7.96 -3.57 3.91
N ASP A 50 8.27 -4.73 3.34
CA ASP A 50 9.36 -4.90 2.40
C ASP A 50 8.86 -4.71 0.95
N LEU A 51 9.50 -3.83 0.19
CA LEU A 51 9.12 -3.48 -1.18
C LEU A 51 9.27 -4.65 -2.17
N GLY A 52 10.08 -5.67 -1.86
CA GLY A 52 10.34 -6.84 -2.70
C GLY A 52 9.53 -8.08 -2.31
N ALA A 53 9.07 -8.18 -1.06
CA ALA A 53 8.45 -9.39 -0.52
C ALA A 53 6.98 -9.21 -0.08
N CYS A 54 6.55 -8.00 0.26
CA CYS A 54 5.20 -7.77 0.80
C CYS A 54 4.13 -7.47 -0.25
N GLY A 55 4.50 -7.38 -1.54
CA GLY A 55 3.57 -7.03 -2.61
C GLY A 55 3.02 -5.61 -2.51
N VAL A 56 3.83 -4.67 -1.98
CA VAL A 56 3.45 -3.26 -1.82
C VAL A 56 3.03 -2.66 -3.15
N ARG A 57 1.89 -1.96 -3.15
CA ARG A 57 1.35 -1.28 -4.34
C ARG A 57 1.31 0.22 -4.12
N LYS A 58 1.89 1.01 -5.02
CA LYS A 58 1.70 2.46 -5.00
C LYS A 58 0.25 2.78 -5.38
N LEU A 59 -0.37 3.72 -4.68
CA LEU A 59 -1.77 4.11 -4.89
C LEU A 59 -1.86 5.57 -5.31
N THR A 60 -2.78 5.88 -6.20
CA THR A 60 -3.26 7.25 -6.38
C THR A 60 -4.20 7.65 -5.24
N VAL A 61 -4.49 8.95 -5.11
CA VAL A 61 -5.41 9.46 -4.08
C VAL A 61 -6.82 8.90 -4.24
N ALA A 62 -7.32 8.80 -5.48
CA ALA A 62 -8.68 8.30 -5.76
C ALA A 62 -8.84 6.84 -5.35
N GLU A 63 -7.82 6.07 -5.68
CA GLU A 63 -7.61 4.69 -5.28
C GLU A 63 -7.56 4.54 -3.76
N ALA A 64 -6.66 5.25 -3.05
CA ALA A 64 -6.55 5.16 -1.59
C ALA A 64 -7.86 5.51 -0.89
N TRP A 65 -8.63 6.46 -1.46
CA TRP A 65 -9.96 6.80 -1.00
C TRP A 65 -10.98 5.67 -1.22
N GLN A 66 -10.96 5.02 -2.39
CA GLN A 66 -11.78 3.84 -2.66
C GLN A 66 -11.44 2.72 -1.68
N TRP A 67 -10.15 2.37 -1.55
CA TRP A 67 -9.66 1.38 -0.60
C TRP A 67 -10.20 1.70 0.77
N LYS A 68 -9.95 2.89 1.31
CA LYS A 68 -10.43 3.32 2.63
C LYS A 68 -11.93 3.09 2.87
N ARG A 69 -12.75 3.24 1.84
CA ARG A 69 -14.21 3.10 1.94
C ARG A 69 -14.71 1.68 1.81
N SER A 70 -14.07 0.86 0.99
CA SER A 70 -14.66 -0.40 0.50
C SER A 70 -13.68 -1.56 0.38
N GLY A 71 -12.42 -1.37 0.79
CA GLY A 71 -11.32 -2.30 0.57
C GLY A 71 -10.84 -2.33 -0.89
N PRO A 72 -9.81 -3.15 -1.16
CA PRO A 72 -9.32 -3.39 -2.52
C PRO A 72 -10.39 -4.09 -3.38
N PRO A 73 -10.63 -3.63 -4.62
CA PRO A 73 -11.62 -4.27 -5.49
C PRO A 73 -11.18 -5.66 -5.96
N ASP A 74 -9.89 -5.95 -5.90
CA ASP A 74 -9.26 -7.16 -6.42
C ASP A 74 -8.88 -8.18 -5.34
N VAL A 75 -9.23 -7.92 -4.08
CA VAL A 75 -8.91 -8.79 -2.94
C VAL A 75 -10.18 -9.45 -2.40
N ASN A 76 -10.22 -10.77 -2.45
CA ASN A 76 -11.33 -11.57 -1.91
C ASN A 76 -10.89 -12.34 -0.67
N LEU A 77 -11.20 -11.81 0.51
CA LEU A 77 -10.97 -12.46 1.80
C LEU A 77 -12.28 -12.88 2.47
N PRO A 78 -12.29 -13.85 3.40
CA PRO A 78 -13.41 -14.06 4.31
C PRO A 78 -13.76 -12.78 5.09
N PRO A 79 -15.05 -12.48 5.38
CA PRO A 79 -15.47 -11.25 6.05
C PRO A 79 -14.75 -10.95 7.38
N GLU A 80 -14.42 -11.99 8.16
CA GLU A 80 -13.72 -11.89 9.44
C GLU A 80 -12.26 -11.40 9.33
N ASN A 81 -11.67 -11.48 8.14
CA ASN A 81 -10.29 -11.07 7.86
C ASN A 81 -10.21 -9.70 7.18
N ARG A 82 -11.37 -9.06 6.91
CA ARG A 82 -11.43 -7.75 6.29
C ARG A 82 -11.46 -6.68 7.38
N TRP A 83 -10.68 -5.63 7.22
CA TRP A 83 -10.90 -4.38 7.95
C TRP A 83 -12.08 -3.57 7.34
N TRP A 84 -12.46 -3.88 6.10
CA TRP A 84 -13.59 -3.30 5.37
C TRP A 84 -14.85 -4.16 5.48
N ARG A 85 -16.00 -3.60 5.10
CA ARG A 85 -17.31 -4.27 5.15
C ARG A 85 -17.96 -4.30 3.77
#